data_AF-A0A2N0HFF5-F1
#
_entry.id   AF-A0A2N0HFF5-F1
#
_cell.length_a   1.000
_cell.length_b   1.000
_cell.length_c   1.000
_cell.angle_alpha   90.00
_cell.angle_beta   90.00
_cell.angle_gamma   90.00
#
_symmetry.space_group_name_H-M   'P 1'
#
loop_
_entity.id
_entity.type
_entity.pdbx_description
1 polymer ?
#
loop_
_entity_poly.entity_id
_entity_poly.type
_entity_poly.pdbx_seq_one_letter_code
_entity_poly.pdbx_strand_id
1 'polypeptide(L)'
;MLCFLTLKYNPSYKIYSSINCDLWGGDENTVLFKEGITFLNSKKFKTVDLTGDNVLDKIKIEKAQNDIRKLVGSKDSVSGIKFHFGQKSEYWTIVKVLDILQIEGANLYMFYKNDIWVTNPKRLKPNEMQDIRLLLIGDVFGQEVYVKDNEINIIWQKIKLNYQATIEICKKYCLPIIAYILMLFFTIRRIINEKKGIR
;
A
#
# COMPACT_ATOMS: atom_id res chain seq x y z
N MET A 1 2.91 11.69 -14.79
CA MET A 1 2.33 10.81 -13.75
C MET A 1 3.31 10.84 -12.58
N LEU A 2 2.93 11.48 -11.47
CA LEU A 2 3.80 11.75 -10.33
C LEU A 2 3.29 10.90 -9.16
N CYS A 3 4.09 9.94 -8.70
CA CYS A 3 3.72 9.06 -7.59
C CYS A 3 4.46 9.54 -6.34
N PHE A 4 3.71 9.90 -5.29
CA PHE A 4 4.29 10.29 -4.02
C PHE A 4 4.33 9.07 -3.09
N LEU A 5 5.53 8.63 -2.75
CA LEU A 5 5.76 7.66 -1.68
C LEU A 5 6.03 8.43 -0.39
N THR A 6 5.09 8.40 0.56
CA THR A 6 5.26 9.02 1.87
C THR A 6 5.56 7.93 2.91
N LEU A 7 6.80 7.91 3.42
CA LEU A 7 7.22 6.98 4.46
C LEU A 7 7.26 7.72 5.80
N LYS A 8 6.50 7.24 6.80
CA LYS A 8 6.49 7.79 8.16
C LYS A 8 7.14 6.82 9.13
N TYR A 9 8.07 7.31 9.95
CA TYR A 9 8.77 6.52 10.96
C TYR A 9 7.80 6.03 12.06
N ASN A 10 7.81 4.73 12.37
CA ASN A 10 7.04 4.12 13.45
C ASN A 10 7.96 3.24 14.33
N PRO A 11 7.95 3.40 15.67
CA PRO A 11 8.80 2.62 16.57
C PRO A 11 8.54 1.09 16.56
N SER A 12 7.41 0.62 16.04
CA SER A 12 7.13 -0.83 15.88
C SER A 12 8.11 -1.53 14.91
N TYR A 13 8.78 -0.79 14.03
CA TYR A 13 9.78 -1.34 13.09
C TYR A 13 11.12 -1.71 13.74
N LYS A 14 11.28 -1.47 15.05
CA LYS A 14 12.50 -1.81 15.79
C LYS A 14 12.64 -3.32 16.05
N ILE A 15 11.53 -4.08 15.99
CA ILE A 15 11.49 -5.52 16.29
C ILE A 15 11.62 -6.37 15.00
N TYR A 16 10.98 -5.95 13.91
CA TYR A 16 11.00 -6.65 12.64
C TYR A 16 11.54 -5.71 11.57
N SER A 17 12.84 -5.81 11.31
CA SER A 17 13.65 -4.90 10.47
C SER A 17 13.31 -4.88 8.97
N SER A 18 12.07 -5.14 8.58
CA SER A 18 11.64 -5.13 7.18
C SER A 18 10.19 -4.72 7.03
N ILE A 19 9.93 -3.79 6.12
CA ILE A 19 8.60 -3.53 5.56
C ILE A 19 8.56 -4.28 4.23
N ASN A 20 7.72 -5.32 4.12
CA ASN A 20 7.48 -5.96 2.84
C ASN A 20 6.36 -5.21 2.13
N CYS A 21 6.73 -4.22 1.32
CA CYS A 21 5.81 -3.52 0.44
C CYS A 21 5.78 -4.26 -0.90
N ASP A 22 4.86 -5.22 -1.06
CA ASP A 22 4.59 -5.78 -2.37
C ASP A 22 3.69 -4.80 -3.13
N LEU A 23 4.30 -4.05 -4.05
CA LEU A 23 3.58 -3.27 -5.05
C LEU A 23 2.98 -4.27 -6.05
N TRP A 24 1.65 -4.30 -6.14
CA TRP A 24 0.96 -5.14 -7.11
C TRP A 24 1.34 -4.69 -8.54
N GLY A 25 2.10 -5.53 -9.24
CA GLY A 25 2.58 -5.27 -10.60
C GLY A 25 1.55 -5.51 -11.70
N GLY A 26 0.28 -5.76 -11.35
CA GLY A 26 -0.78 -6.02 -12.33
C GLY A 26 -0.92 -7.48 -12.79
N ASP A 27 -0.02 -8.38 -12.38
CA ASP A 27 -0.02 -9.77 -12.85
C ASP A 27 -1.08 -10.63 -12.12
N GLU A 28 -2.15 -10.93 -12.84
CA GLU A 28 -3.27 -11.78 -12.40
C GLU A 28 -2.85 -13.26 -12.20
N ASN A 29 -1.68 -13.68 -12.69
CA ASN A 29 -1.21 -15.07 -12.52
C ASN A 29 -0.51 -15.34 -11.18
N THR A 30 -0.16 -14.28 -10.44
CA THR A 30 0.52 -14.38 -9.15
C THR A 30 -0.33 -15.12 -8.11
N VAL A 31 0.34 -15.89 -7.25
CA VAL A 31 -0.33 -16.64 -6.17
C VAL A 31 -1.08 -15.68 -5.23
N LEU A 32 -0.48 -14.53 -4.90
CA LEU A 32 -1.08 -13.50 -4.04
C LEU A 32 -2.39 -12.95 -4.63
N PHE A 33 -2.42 -12.67 -5.93
CA PHE A 33 -3.64 -12.19 -6.58
C PHE A 33 -4.76 -13.24 -6.54
N LYS A 34 -4.43 -14.51 -6.86
CA LYS A 34 -5.39 -15.61 -6.82
C LYS A 34 -5.95 -15.79 -5.41
N GLU A 35 -5.08 -15.82 -4.39
CA GLU A 35 -5.49 -15.91 -2.99
C GLU A 35 -6.39 -14.74 -2.58
N GLY A 36 -6.06 -13.51 -3.00
CA GLY A 36 -6.85 -12.32 -2.70
C GLY A 36 -8.20 -12.29 -3.37
N ILE A 37 -8.29 -12.65 -4.64
CA ILE A 37 -9.57 -12.79 -5.34
C ILE A 37 -10.41 -13.90 -4.73
N THR A 38 -9.82 -15.05 -4.38
CA THR A 38 -10.55 -16.11 -3.67
C THR A 38 -11.07 -15.63 -2.32
N PHE A 39 -10.27 -14.88 -1.56
CA PHE A 39 -10.70 -14.29 -0.30
C PHE A 39 -11.88 -13.33 -0.49
N LEU A 40 -11.80 -12.41 -1.46
CA LEU A 40 -12.88 -11.48 -1.77
C LEU A 40 -14.14 -12.24 -2.24
N ASN A 41 -14.01 -13.20 -3.15
CA ASN A 41 -15.15 -13.99 -3.64
C ASN A 41 -15.85 -14.80 -2.53
N SER A 42 -15.20 -15.03 -1.38
CA SER A 42 -15.84 -15.64 -0.21
C SER A 42 -16.79 -14.70 0.55
N LYS A 43 -16.82 -13.40 0.20
CA LYS A 43 -17.61 -12.35 0.86
C LYS A 43 -18.82 -11.95 0.02
N LYS A 44 -19.81 -11.37 0.69
CA LYS A 44 -20.96 -10.72 0.02
C LYS A 44 -20.71 -9.22 -0.06
N PHE A 45 -20.56 -8.71 -1.28
CA PHE A 45 -20.33 -7.28 -1.51
C PHE A 45 -21.60 -6.55 -1.88
N LYS A 46 -21.79 -5.39 -1.24
CA LYS A 46 -22.70 -4.36 -1.72
C LYS A 46 -21.93 -3.42 -2.65
N THR A 47 -22.38 -3.32 -3.89
CA THR A 47 -21.73 -2.44 -4.89
C THR A 47 -22.23 -1.01 -4.77
N VAL A 48 -21.30 -0.06 -4.89
CA VAL A 48 -21.52 1.38 -4.98
C VAL A 48 -20.93 1.84 -6.31
N ASP A 49 -21.80 1.99 -7.31
CA ASP A 49 -21.40 2.42 -8.64
C ASP A 49 -21.27 3.94 -8.71
N LEU A 50 -20.06 4.43 -8.98
CA LEU A 50 -19.73 5.84 -9.14
C LEU A 50 -19.59 6.11 -10.63
N THR A 51 -20.43 6.98 -11.19
CA THR A 51 -20.58 7.10 -12.66
C THR A 51 -19.92 8.34 -13.24
N GLY A 52 -19.37 9.22 -12.40
CA GLY A 52 -18.91 10.56 -12.78
C GLY A 52 -20.00 11.63 -12.72
N ASP A 53 -21.16 11.32 -12.12
CA ASP A 53 -22.18 12.33 -11.84
C ASP A 53 -21.93 12.85 -10.43
N ASN A 54 -21.39 14.06 -10.33
CA ASN A 54 -20.94 14.63 -9.06
C ASN A 54 -22.04 14.74 -8.00
N VAL A 55 -23.31 14.92 -8.40
CA VAL A 55 -24.43 15.03 -7.46
C VAL A 55 -24.83 13.66 -6.95
N LEU A 56 -25.03 12.71 -7.85
CA LEU A 56 -25.43 11.34 -7.49
C LEU A 56 -24.32 10.59 -6.76
N ASP A 57 -23.08 10.73 -7.22
CA ASP A 57 -21.93 10.08 -6.62
C ASP A 57 -21.68 10.62 -5.21
N LYS A 58 -21.89 11.92 -4.96
CA LYS A 58 -21.82 12.49 -3.60
C LYS A 58 -22.81 11.81 -2.66
N ILE A 59 -24.07 11.65 -3.06
CA ILE A 59 -25.11 11.00 -2.23
C ILE A 59 -24.74 9.53 -1.96
N LYS A 60 -24.26 8.81 -2.99
CA LYS A 60 -23.82 7.42 -2.87
C LYS A 60 -22.63 7.28 -1.92
N ILE A 61 -21.66 8.19 -2.02
CA ILE A 61 -20.47 8.21 -1.15
C ILE A 61 -20.85 8.48 0.30
N GLU A 62 -21.72 9.45 0.58
CA GLU A 62 -22.20 9.74 1.94
C GLU A 62 -22.96 8.55 2.55
N LYS A 63 -23.77 7.87 1.74
CA LYS A 63 -24.43 6.63 2.16
C LYS A 63 -23.41 5.52 2.43
N ALA A 64 -22.42 5.36 1.54
CA ALA A 64 -21.38 4.35 1.67
C ALA A 64 -20.50 4.58 2.90
N GLN A 65 -20.21 5.85 3.26
CA GLN A 65 -19.50 6.18 4.50
C GLN A 65 -20.23 5.63 5.74
N ASN A 66 -21.55 5.83 5.81
CA ASN A 66 -22.35 5.27 6.91
C ASN A 66 -22.35 3.74 6.90
N ASP A 67 -22.37 3.12 5.72
CA ASP A 67 -22.29 1.66 5.58
C ASP A 67 -20.90 1.13 6.01
N ILE A 68 -19.82 1.84 5.69
CA ILE A 68 -18.45 1.51 6.14
C ILE A 68 -18.35 1.64 7.65
N ARG A 69 -18.85 2.72 8.25
CA ARG A 69 -18.88 2.89 9.71
C ARG A 69 -19.55 1.71 10.41
N LYS A 70 -20.68 1.25 9.87
CA LYS A 70 -21.40 0.07 10.37
C LYS A 70 -20.61 -1.21 10.15
N LEU A 71 -19.99 -1.37 8.99
CA LEU A 71 -19.14 -2.51 8.67
C LEU A 71 -18.00 -2.62 9.68
N VAL A 72 -17.22 -1.55 9.86
CA VAL A 72 -16.09 -1.51 10.81
C VAL A 72 -16.57 -1.71 12.25
N GLY A 73 -17.62 -0.99 12.68
CA GLY A 73 -18.15 -1.08 14.04
C GLY A 73 -18.73 -2.45 14.41
N SER A 74 -19.38 -3.14 13.46
CA SER A 74 -19.95 -4.48 13.68
C SER A 74 -18.90 -5.59 13.69
N LYS A 75 -17.70 -5.33 13.13
CA LYS A 75 -16.66 -6.34 12.88
C LYS A 75 -17.20 -7.55 12.08
N ASP A 76 -18.18 -7.32 11.21
CA ASP A 76 -18.70 -8.35 10.30
C ASP A 76 -17.64 -8.69 9.25
N SER A 77 -17.20 -9.94 9.24
CA SER A 77 -16.20 -10.45 8.29
C SER A 77 -16.81 -11.18 7.10
N VAL A 78 -18.13 -11.27 6.97
CA VAL A 78 -18.81 -11.95 5.85
C VAL A 78 -19.21 -10.97 4.75
N SER A 79 -19.54 -9.74 5.14
CA SER A 79 -19.97 -8.69 4.22
C SER A 79 -18.81 -7.76 3.85
N GLY A 80 -18.99 -7.05 2.74
CA GLY A 80 -18.08 -6.00 2.31
C GLY A 80 -18.78 -4.97 1.43
N ILE A 81 -18.05 -3.91 1.10
CA ILE A 81 -18.49 -2.83 0.22
C ILE A 81 -17.53 -2.78 -0.95
N LYS A 82 -18.08 -2.73 -2.18
CA LYS A 82 -17.31 -2.60 -3.40
C LYS A 82 -17.65 -1.26 -4.04
N PHE A 83 -16.68 -0.37 -4.19
CA PHE A 83 -16.82 0.83 -5.02
C PHE A 83 -16.42 0.49 -6.44
N HIS A 84 -17.27 0.78 -7.41
CA HIS A 84 -16.97 0.67 -8.83
C HIS A 84 -16.87 2.07 -9.43
N PHE A 85 -15.74 2.40 -10.04
CA PHE A 85 -15.49 3.67 -10.69
C PHE A 85 -15.73 3.53 -12.20
N GLY A 86 -16.85 4.08 -12.67
CA GLY A 86 -17.16 4.17 -14.10
C GLY A 86 -16.12 5.02 -14.84
N GLN A 87 -16.04 4.87 -16.16
CA GLN A 87 -15.02 5.53 -17.00
C GLN A 87 -14.99 7.06 -16.90
N LYS A 88 -16.11 7.69 -16.51
CA LYS A 88 -16.23 9.14 -16.34
C LYS A 88 -15.98 9.60 -14.91
N SER A 89 -15.64 8.70 -13.99
CA SER A 89 -15.34 9.06 -12.61
C SER A 89 -14.10 9.93 -12.53
N GLU A 90 -14.20 11.04 -11.81
CA GLU A 90 -13.06 11.90 -11.58
C GLU A 90 -12.08 11.27 -10.58
N TYR A 91 -10.79 11.58 -10.74
CA TYR A 91 -9.75 11.12 -9.82
C TYR A 91 -10.04 11.50 -8.36
N TRP A 92 -10.60 12.70 -8.13
CA TRP A 92 -10.97 13.16 -6.79
C TRP A 92 -12.02 12.29 -6.11
N THR A 93 -12.87 11.61 -6.89
CA THR A 93 -13.84 10.64 -6.35
C THR A 93 -13.12 9.45 -5.72
N ILE A 94 -12.04 8.97 -6.32
CA ILE A 94 -11.19 7.90 -5.76
C ILE A 94 -10.54 8.37 -4.46
N VAL A 95 -9.92 9.56 -4.47
CA VAL A 95 -9.29 10.15 -3.28
C VAL A 95 -10.29 10.26 -2.13
N LYS A 96 -11.51 10.76 -2.42
CA LYS A 96 -12.57 10.89 -1.42
C LYS A 96 -13.00 9.55 -0.81
N VAL A 97 -13.04 8.47 -1.62
CA VAL A 97 -13.31 7.13 -1.10
C VAL A 97 -12.19 6.70 -0.14
N LEU A 98 -10.92 6.89 -0.51
CA LEU A 98 -9.78 6.55 0.35
C LEU A 98 -9.79 7.35 1.66
N ASP A 99 -10.09 8.66 1.61
CA ASP A 99 -10.24 9.49 2.80
C ASP A 99 -11.31 8.93 3.75
N ILE A 100 -12.45 8.49 3.20
CA ILE A 100 -13.51 7.85 3.99
C ILE A 100 -13.03 6.55 4.63
N LEU A 101 -12.29 5.71 3.90
CA LEU A 101 -11.73 4.48 4.47
C LEU A 101 -10.80 4.78 5.64
N GLN A 102 -9.98 5.82 5.52
CA GLN A 102 -9.09 6.27 6.58
C GLN A 102 -9.85 6.85 7.78
N ILE A 103 -10.83 7.74 7.54
CA ILE A 103 -11.65 8.36 8.60
C ILE A 103 -12.42 7.32 9.40
N GLU A 104 -13.02 6.34 8.71
CA GLU A 104 -13.84 5.30 9.36
C GLU A 104 -13.00 4.13 9.91
N GLY A 105 -11.67 4.14 9.72
CA GLY A 105 -10.77 3.11 10.24
C GLY A 105 -10.94 1.74 9.57
N ALA A 106 -11.19 1.72 8.26
CA ALA A 106 -11.26 0.48 7.49
C ALA A 106 -9.87 -0.13 7.32
N ASN A 107 -9.64 -1.29 7.95
CA ASN A 107 -8.31 -1.91 8.03
C ASN A 107 -7.96 -2.82 6.85
N LEU A 108 -8.95 -3.25 6.06
CA LEU A 108 -8.73 -4.17 4.94
C LEU A 108 -9.50 -3.70 3.72
N TYR A 109 -8.76 -3.21 2.74
CA TYR A 109 -9.26 -2.89 1.43
C TYR A 109 -8.25 -3.25 0.35
N MET A 110 -8.74 -3.52 -0.85
CA MET A 110 -7.96 -3.86 -2.02
C MET A 110 -8.35 -2.93 -3.16
N PHE A 111 -7.36 -2.39 -3.86
CA PHE A 111 -7.56 -1.66 -5.10
C PHE A 111 -7.23 -2.59 -6.27
N TYR A 112 -8.13 -2.73 -7.24
CA TYR A 112 -7.89 -3.54 -8.44
C TYR A 112 -8.75 -3.05 -9.61
N LYS A 113 -8.10 -2.75 -10.74
CA LYS A 113 -8.72 -2.12 -11.92
C LYS A 113 -9.48 -0.85 -11.51
N ASN A 114 -10.78 -0.79 -11.79
CA ASN A 114 -11.63 0.35 -11.52
C ASN A 114 -12.47 0.14 -10.26
N ASP A 115 -11.98 -0.65 -9.32
CA ASP A 115 -12.76 -1.08 -8.18
C ASP A 115 -11.94 -0.97 -6.89
N ILE A 116 -12.61 -0.63 -5.79
CA ILE A 116 -12.07 -0.73 -4.43
C ILE A 116 -12.99 -1.64 -3.63
N TRP A 117 -12.44 -2.73 -3.10
CA TRP A 117 -13.15 -3.64 -2.20
C TRP A 117 -12.75 -3.36 -0.78
N VAL A 118 -13.72 -3.32 0.12
CA VAL A 118 -13.55 -3.04 1.54
C VAL A 118 -14.28 -4.12 2.33
N THR A 119 -13.62 -4.73 3.31
CA THR A 119 -14.22 -5.75 4.18
C THR A 119 -13.48 -5.80 5.51
N ASN A 120 -14.03 -6.48 6.51
CA ASN A 120 -13.24 -6.78 7.71
C ASN A 120 -12.49 -8.10 7.54
N PRO A 121 -11.31 -8.23 8.16
CA PRO A 121 -10.64 -9.52 8.22
C PRO A 121 -11.50 -10.54 8.97
N LYS A 122 -11.33 -11.83 8.62
CA LYS A 122 -11.91 -12.92 9.42
C LYS A 122 -11.32 -12.83 10.83
N ARG A 123 -12.17 -12.98 11.86
CA ARG A 123 -11.67 -13.15 13.23
C ARG A 123 -10.96 -14.50 13.30
N LEU A 124 -9.66 -14.47 13.59
CA LEU A 124 -8.93 -15.69 13.91
C LEU A 124 -9.44 -16.21 15.26
N LYS A 125 -9.63 -17.53 15.35
CA LYS A 125 -9.76 -18.17 16.66
C LYS A 125 -8.35 -18.24 17.29
N PRO A 126 -8.21 -18.06 18.61
CA PRO A 126 -6.91 -18.05 19.30
C PRO A 126 -6.01 -19.27 19.03
N ASN A 127 -6.58 -20.41 18.61
CA ASN A 127 -5.86 -21.66 18.39
C ASN A 127 -5.70 -22.06 16.91
N GLU A 128 -6.24 -21.29 15.96
CA GLU A 128 -6.07 -21.54 14.52
C GLU A 128 -4.96 -20.60 13.99
N MET A 129 -3.70 -21.01 14.13
CA MET A 129 -2.56 -20.37 13.45
C MET A 129 -2.72 -20.56 11.93
N GLN A 130 -3.11 -19.49 11.24
CA GLN A 130 -3.05 -19.41 9.78
C GLN A 130 -2.13 -18.25 9.39
N ASP A 131 -1.30 -18.49 8.38
CA ASP A 131 -0.55 -17.45 7.67
C ASP A 131 -1.55 -16.46 7.06
N ILE A 132 -1.85 -15.37 7.78
CA ILE A 132 -2.57 -14.26 7.18
C ILE A 132 -1.60 -13.55 6.25
N ARG A 133 -1.68 -13.88 4.96
CA ARG A 133 -1.05 -13.08 3.92
C ARG A 133 -1.84 -11.79 3.76
N LEU A 134 -1.20 -10.70 4.15
CA LEU A 134 -1.73 -9.35 4.12
C LEU A 134 -2.03 -8.97 2.66
N LEU A 135 -3.28 -8.65 2.35
CA LEU A 135 -3.62 -7.98 1.10
C LEU A 135 -3.33 -6.50 1.25
N LEU A 136 -2.20 -6.09 0.68
CA LEU A 136 -1.85 -4.69 0.47
C LEU A 136 -2.74 -4.14 -0.64
N ILE A 137 -3.43 -3.04 -0.37
CA ILE A 137 -3.13 -1.71 -0.94
C ILE A 137 -3.85 -0.67 -0.08
N GLY A 138 -3.06 0.14 0.63
CA GLY A 138 -3.46 1.36 1.34
C GLY A 138 -3.19 1.37 2.85
N ASP A 139 -2.97 2.56 3.40
CA ASP A 139 -2.11 2.93 4.55
C ASP A 139 -2.42 2.36 5.95
N VAL A 140 -3.25 1.33 6.08
CA VAL A 140 -3.68 0.82 7.39
C VAL A 140 -2.93 -0.46 7.77
N PHE A 141 -1.79 -0.26 8.43
CA PHE A 141 -1.06 -1.33 9.11
C PHE A 141 -1.75 -1.69 10.42
N GLY A 142 -2.16 -2.96 10.57
CA GLY A 142 -2.71 -3.44 11.83
C GLY A 142 -3.30 -4.84 11.79
N GLN A 143 -2.58 -5.83 11.25
CA GLN A 143 -2.79 -7.21 11.70
C GLN A 143 -1.45 -7.88 12.00
N GLU A 144 -1.34 -8.43 13.20
CA GLU A 144 -0.27 -9.34 13.60
C GLU A 144 -0.33 -10.56 12.67
N VAL A 145 0.67 -10.70 11.82
CA VAL A 145 0.87 -11.91 11.01
C VAL A 145 1.75 -12.85 11.82
N TYR A 146 1.16 -13.92 12.33
CA TYR A 146 1.90 -14.99 13.01
C TYR A 146 2.50 -15.91 11.94
N VAL A 147 3.77 -15.68 11.60
CA VAL A 147 4.56 -16.55 10.71
C VAL A 147 5.09 -17.74 11.53
N LYS A 148 4.94 -18.97 11.03
CA LYS A 148 5.54 -20.16 11.66
C LYS A 148 7.06 -20.04 11.70
N ASP A 149 7.69 -20.41 12.82
CA ASP A 149 9.15 -20.33 13.05
C ASP A 149 10.01 -20.98 11.94
N ASN A 150 9.48 -22.01 11.27
CA ASN A 150 10.18 -22.70 10.19
C ASN A 150 10.24 -21.88 8.87
N GLU A 151 9.27 -20.99 8.63
CA GLU A 151 9.26 -20.10 7.45
C GLU A 151 10.09 -18.83 7.67
N ILE A 152 10.24 -18.41 8.94
CA ILE A 152 11.08 -17.28 9.35
C ILE A 152 12.52 -17.47 8.87
N ASN A 153 13.07 -18.68 8.99
CA ASN A 153 14.43 -18.99 8.51
C ASN A 153 14.58 -18.84 6.98
N ILE A 154 13.56 -19.22 6.21
CA ILE A 154 13.57 -19.10 4.74
C ILE A 154 13.50 -17.62 4.33
N ILE A 155 12.67 -16.83 5.02
CA ILE A 155 12.55 -15.38 4.81
C ILE A 155 13.87 -14.69 5.14
N TRP A 156 14.49 -14.99 6.28
CA TRP A 156 15.79 -14.42 6.65
C TRP A 156 16.90 -14.78 5.67
N GLN A 157 16.91 -16.00 5.12
CA GLN A 157 17.86 -16.37 4.08
C GLN A 157 17.68 -15.54 2.80
N LYS A 158 16.43 -15.34 2.34
CA LYS A 158 16.14 -14.49 1.17
C LYS A 158 16.52 -13.03 1.40
N ILE A 159 16.22 -12.49 2.58
CA ILE A 159 16.60 -11.12 2.96
C ILE A 159 18.13 -10.98 2.97
N LYS A 160 18.85 -11.96 3.52
CA LYS A 160 20.32 -11.96 3.55
C LYS A 160 20.93 -11.99 2.15
N LEU A 161 20.39 -12.80 1.25
CA LEU A 161 20.78 -12.87 -0.17
C LEU A 161 20.56 -11.53 -0.89
N ASN A 162 19.39 -10.91 -0.72
CA ASN A 162 19.09 -9.61 -1.32
C ASN A 162 19.97 -8.49 -0.76
N TYR A 163 20.24 -8.50 0.55
CA TYR A 163 21.11 -7.52 1.19
C TYR A 163 22.55 -7.61 0.68
N GLN A 164 23.06 -8.83 0.45
CA GLN A 164 24.37 -9.04 -0.17
C GLN A 164 24.41 -8.49 -1.60
N ALA A 165 23.38 -8.73 -2.40
CA ALA A 165 23.30 -8.17 -3.76
C ALA A 165 23.27 -6.64 -3.75
N THR A 166 22.54 -6.01 -2.83
CA THR A 166 22.52 -4.54 -2.68
C THR A 166 23.88 -4.01 -2.26
N ILE A 167 24.57 -4.67 -1.33
CA ILE A 167 25.93 -4.27 -0.92
C ILE A 167 26.89 -4.31 -2.12
N GLU A 168 26.84 -5.35 -2.95
CA GLU A 168 27.71 -5.47 -4.12
C GLU A 168 27.43 -4.39 -5.17
N ILE A 169 26.16 -4.06 -5.41
CA ILE A 169 25.77 -2.93 -6.26
C ILE A 169 26.30 -1.62 -5.67
N CYS A 170 26.09 -1.38 -4.36
CA CYS A 170 26.62 -0.20 -3.69
C CYS A 170 28.14 -0.11 -3.81
N LYS A 171 28.90 -1.19 -3.57
CA LYS A 171 30.36 -1.19 -3.75
C LYS A 171 30.76 -0.82 -5.18
N LYS A 172 30.06 -1.37 -6.18
CA LYS A 172 30.34 -1.12 -7.59
C LYS A 172 30.07 0.32 -8.01
N TYR A 173 29.02 0.95 -7.48
CA TYR A 173 28.54 2.26 -7.94
C TYR A 173 28.78 3.43 -6.97
N CYS A 174 29.22 3.18 -5.73
CA CYS A 174 29.45 4.25 -4.75
C CYS A 174 30.57 5.21 -5.20
N LEU A 175 31.68 4.68 -5.73
CA LEU A 175 32.78 5.50 -6.27
C LEU A 175 32.32 6.44 -7.40
N PRO A 176 31.65 5.95 -8.47
CA PRO A 176 31.07 6.81 -9.51
C PRO A 176 30.09 7.87 -8.98
N ILE A 177 29.23 7.52 -8.03
CA ILE A 177 28.25 8.45 -7.44
C ILE A 177 28.97 9.55 -6.66
N ILE A 178 29.96 9.20 -5.83
CA ILE A 178 30.77 10.18 -5.09
C ILE A 178 31.51 11.12 -6.06
N ALA A 179 32.13 10.56 -7.10
CA ALA A 179 32.82 11.36 -8.12
C ALA A 179 31.86 12.35 -8.82
N TYR A 180 30.66 11.91 -9.17
CA TYR A 180 29.64 12.77 -9.79
C TYR A 180 29.19 13.90 -8.85
N ILE A 181 28.92 13.60 -7.58
CA ILE A 181 28.55 14.60 -6.57
C ILE A 181 29.66 15.64 -6.39
N LEU A 182 30.93 15.20 -6.35
CA LEU A 182 32.08 16.11 -6.26
C LEU A 182 32.18 17.01 -7.50
N MET A 183 31.98 16.48 -8.71
CA MET A 183 31.96 17.29 -9.93
C MET A 183 30.86 18.35 -9.91
N LEU A 184 29.64 17.99 -9.47
CA LEU A 184 28.55 18.96 -9.29
C LEU A 184 28.92 20.04 -8.28
N PHE A 185 29.48 19.66 -7.14
CA PHE A 185 29.91 20.59 -6.10
C PHE A 185 30.97 21.59 -6.61
N PHE A 186 32.00 21.11 -7.33
CA PHE A 186 33.02 21.98 -7.91
C PHE A 186 32.47 22.89 -9.00
N THR A 187 31.55 22.40 -9.82
CA THR A 187 30.89 23.19 -10.87
C THR A 187 30.06 24.33 -10.27
N ILE A 188 29.25 24.03 -9.25
CA ILE A 188 28.45 25.03 -8.53
C ILE A 188 29.36 26.07 -7.86
N ARG A 189 30.43 25.62 -7.19
CA ARG A 189 31.40 26.51 -6.55
C ARG A 189 32.08 27.45 -7.55
N ARG A 190 32.43 26.95 -8.76
CA ARG A 190 33.02 27.75 -9.83
C ARG A 190 32.06 28.86 -10.28
N ILE A 191 30.81 28.53 -10.56
CA ILE A 191 29.77 29.49 -10.98
C ILE A 191 29.55 30.59 -9.92
N ILE A 192 29.53 30.22 -8.63
CA ILE A 192 29.38 31.19 -7.53
C ILE A 192 30.57 32.16 -7.48
N ASN A 193 31.80 31.66 -7.66
CA ASN A 193 33.00 32.48 -7.62
C ASN A 193 33.10 33.42 -8.83
N GLU A 194 32.76 32.96 -10.04
CA GLU A 194 32.71 33.80 -11.24
C GLU A 194 31.73 34.98 -11.07
N LYS A 195 30.55 34.73 -10.47
CA LYS A 195 29.59 35.81 -10.16
C LYS A 195 30.08 36.82 -9.12
N LYS A 196 30.98 36.43 -8.22
CA LYS A 196 31.52 37.32 -7.18
C LYS A 196 32.69 38.20 -7.69
N GLY A 197 33.42 37.75 -8.71
CA GLY A 197 34.56 38.48 -9.29
C GLY A 197 34.21 39.54 -10.34
N ILE A 198 32.94 39.66 -10.74
CA ILE A 198 32.44 40.65 -11.73
C ILE A 198 31.84 41.87 -11.00
N ARG A 199 32.35 42.22 -9.81
CA ARG A 199 31.96 43.43 -9.07
C ARG A 199 33.16 44.30 -8.78
#